data_AF-A0A1Q9EKV5-F1
#
_entry.id   AF-A0A1Q9EKV5-F1
#
_cell.length_a   1.000
_cell.length_b   1.000
_cell.length_c   1.000
_cell.angle_alpha   90.00
_cell.angle_beta   90.00
_cell.angle_gamma   90.00
#
_symmetry.space_group_name_H-M   'P 1'
#
loop_
_entity.id
_entity.type
_entity.pdbx_description
1 polymer ?
#
loop_
_entity_poly.entity_id
_entity_poly.type
_entity_poly.pdbx_seq_one_letter_code
_entity_poly.pdbx_strand_id
1 'polypeptide(L)'
;MGQGGSRGGGQEKPLKLVPTTTQVKKANLESKWWGLQASGAASAPLCLQGYGQQYAALFERHCGDYRREHQKCMKQGKLDPLEMQKWYPVCGDSFELENACAGALLKALDSRCRAPLDKAAATLESQGQDDARLPKQLEGGVKELRCYAFMIAWEWKGAPGPEADSARAMINHSVLLTGLVALVQRGAEATCMDCAPSEENVLLQRSHASEDGAAVGAADWRWQHAYPKWNCEADVHAAQQDWKDAILDISAAYRQNNTSSDFVTIATEAIQSLYGYDIGPVTFKPTLAVEQPFRPTAQGALSYFVGNNATNDYAGGGGIPEDKGFAIASGDTWAKVLFFNDQISCVGDVALAQGYYFFTNAASKADIGVEYTFVYKKIEEGQLKIIVHHSSLPAPASLPAPASATLTQKGESRNWKVAKASLKPVWWHGPGHFEPSYYGAPSCEERVAATQEAWKYAILNISEAYRQNALYPNYVQLAADTIDKLYNYENGKVLFKPTLAAQDPFRVTFIGALSYFVGYEATAEQGGFPEDSGFAIKGGETWSNVTFENNLTNCVGDVALSQGYYYFTAADSGNITGVEYSFVYKKMKTGELKIIAHHSSLPADQV
;
A
#
# COMPACT_ATOMS: atom_id res chain seq x y z
N MET A 1 40.34 -39.00 -4.57
CA MET A 1 41.22 -37.84 -4.83
C MET A 1 40.63 -37.05 -5.98
N GLY A 2 40.43 -35.76 -5.79
CA GLY A 2 39.76 -34.87 -6.74
C GLY A 2 38.97 -33.79 -6.01
N GLN A 3 39.67 -32.93 -5.27
CA GLN A 3 39.12 -31.71 -4.68
C GLN A 3 38.81 -30.71 -5.80
N GLY A 4 37.56 -30.25 -5.90
CA GLY A 4 37.15 -29.10 -6.69
C GLY A 4 36.28 -28.21 -5.80
N GLY A 5 36.90 -27.16 -5.25
CA GLY A 5 36.26 -26.25 -4.29
C GLY A 5 35.05 -25.52 -4.87
N SER A 6 33.94 -25.58 -4.15
CA SER A 6 32.77 -24.74 -4.36
C SER A 6 33.14 -23.28 -4.05
N ARG A 7 33.38 -22.48 -5.10
CA ARG A 7 33.41 -21.01 -4.99
C ARG A 7 31.98 -20.53 -4.80
N GLY A 8 31.79 -19.75 -3.74
CA GLY A 8 30.50 -19.24 -3.29
C GLY A 8 29.70 -18.56 -4.40
N GLY A 9 28.37 -18.75 -4.33
CA GLY A 9 27.41 -18.03 -5.14
C GLY A 9 27.59 -16.53 -4.92
N GLY A 10 28.18 -15.86 -5.91
CA GLY A 10 28.17 -14.41 -5.98
C GLY A 10 26.73 -13.95 -6.15
N GLN A 11 26.24 -13.14 -5.22
CA GLN A 11 25.09 -12.27 -5.47
C GLN A 11 25.37 -11.52 -6.77
N GLU A 12 24.50 -11.68 -7.77
CA GLU A 12 24.54 -10.83 -8.96
C GLU A 12 24.35 -9.37 -8.52
N LYS A 13 25.30 -8.52 -8.90
CA LYS A 13 25.27 -7.09 -8.60
C LYS A 13 24.01 -6.47 -9.21
N PRO A 14 23.29 -5.58 -8.51
CA PRO A 14 22.08 -4.97 -9.05
C PRO A 14 22.40 -4.21 -10.34
N LEU A 15 21.74 -4.58 -11.43
CA LEU A 15 21.87 -3.93 -12.74
C LEU A 15 21.31 -2.51 -12.73
N LYS A 16 20.44 -2.18 -11.76
CA LYS A 16 19.86 -0.86 -11.48
C LYS A 16 19.58 -0.61 -9.99
N LEU A 17 20.03 0.52 -9.44
CA LEU A 17 19.74 1.07 -8.12
C LEU A 17 19.29 2.54 -8.22
N VAL A 18 18.00 2.80 -7.97
CA VAL A 18 17.43 4.16 -7.90
C VAL A 18 17.45 4.63 -6.43
N PRO A 19 18.08 5.77 -6.09
CA PRO A 19 17.94 6.37 -4.79
C PRO A 19 16.50 6.75 -4.54
N THR A 20 16.05 6.53 -3.32
CA THR A 20 14.66 6.77 -2.92
C THR A 20 14.36 8.27 -2.88
N THR A 21 13.08 8.65 -2.98
CA THR A 21 12.63 10.04 -2.83
C THR A 21 13.10 10.61 -1.48
N THR A 22 13.11 9.80 -0.41
CA THR A 22 13.69 10.16 0.89
C THR A 22 15.18 10.51 0.81
N GLN A 23 15.99 9.71 0.10
CA GLN A 23 17.42 9.96 -0.07
C GLN A 23 17.66 11.25 -0.84
N VAL A 24 16.87 11.53 -1.89
CA VAL A 24 16.95 12.76 -2.67
C VAL A 24 16.51 13.98 -1.85
N LYS A 25 15.37 13.92 -1.15
CA LYS A 25 14.87 15.00 -0.29
C LYS A 25 15.84 15.32 0.85
N LYS A 26 16.30 14.31 1.59
CA LYS A 26 17.24 14.49 2.71
C LYS A 26 18.62 14.96 2.25
N ALA A 27 18.99 14.71 0.99
CA ALA A 27 20.26 15.16 0.45
C ALA A 27 20.33 16.67 0.20
N ASN A 28 19.25 17.46 0.39
CA ASN A 28 19.26 18.93 0.28
C ASN A 28 20.05 19.42 -0.96
N LEU A 29 19.70 18.88 -2.12
CA LEU A 29 20.44 19.11 -3.35
C LEU A 29 20.19 20.52 -3.87
N GLU A 30 21.24 21.15 -4.38
CA GLU A 30 21.19 22.56 -4.73
C GLU A 30 20.59 22.77 -6.13
N SER A 31 20.83 21.88 -7.11
CA SER A 31 20.38 22.07 -8.50
C SER A 31 18.89 22.41 -8.62
N LYS A 32 18.57 23.43 -9.44
CA LYS A 32 17.19 23.76 -9.81
C LYS A 32 16.49 22.60 -10.53
N TRP A 33 17.27 21.71 -11.13
CA TRP A 33 16.76 20.48 -11.73
C TRP A 33 15.98 19.63 -10.73
N TRP A 34 16.42 19.54 -9.48
CA TRP A 34 15.76 18.68 -8.48
C TRP A 34 14.36 19.18 -8.12
N GLY A 35 14.14 20.50 -8.12
CA GLY A 35 12.81 21.08 -7.95
C GLY A 35 11.87 20.75 -9.12
N LEU A 36 12.39 20.79 -10.35
CA LEU A 36 11.63 20.38 -11.56
C LEU A 36 11.36 18.88 -11.60
N GLN A 37 12.28 18.06 -11.06
CA GLN A 37 12.08 16.62 -10.95
C GLN A 37 11.05 16.27 -9.87
N ALA A 38 11.11 16.93 -8.71
CA ALA A 38 10.17 16.70 -7.61
C ALA A 38 8.73 17.04 -8.00
N SER A 39 8.54 18.04 -8.85
CA SER A 39 7.22 18.41 -9.41
C SER A 39 6.79 17.58 -10.61
N GLY A 40 7.59 16.59 -11.03
CA GLY A 40 7.31 15.73 -12.20
C GLY A 40 7.50 16.42 -13.56
N ALA A 41 7.93 17.68 -13.59
CA ALA A 41 8.18 18.44 -14.82
C ALA A 41 9.44 17.99 -15.56
N ALA A 42 10.37 17.33 -14.86
CA ALA A 42 11.57 16.75 -15.42
C ALA A 42 11.72 15.29 -14.97
N SER A 43 12.19 14.42 -15.88
CA SER A 43 12.65 13.10 -15.50
C SER A 43 13.89 13.22 -14.60
N ALA A 44 14.28 12.13 -13.92
CA ALA A 44 15.63 12.09 -13.31
C ALA A 44 16.64 12.51 -14.39
N PRO A 45 17.65 13.34 -14.10
CA PRO A 45 18.61 13.78 -15.11
C PRO A 45 19.45 12.59 -15.56
N LEU A 46 19.97 12.52 -16.79
CA LEU A 46 20.61 11.29 -17.33
C LEU A 46 21.85 10.81 -16.52
N CYS A 47 22.55 11.73 -15.83
CA CYS A 47 23.58 11.39 -14.83
C CYS A 47 23.05 10.52 -13.69
N LEU A 48 21.73 10.56 -13.50
CA LEU A 48 20.90 9.79 -12.60
C LEU A 48 19.85 8.91 -13.33
N GLN A 49 19.44 9.07 -14.59
CA GLN A 49 18.70 8.01 -15.33
C GLN A 49 19.58 6.77 -15.53
N GLY A 50 20.90 6.97 -15.44
CA GLY A 50 21.91 5.98 -15.10
C GLY A 50 21.85 5.45 -13.65
N TYR A 51 20.71 5.56 -12.95
CA TYR A 51 20.39 4.80 -11.74
C TYR A 51 20.59 3.31 -11.97
N GLY A 52 20.68 2.88 -13.23
CA GLY A 52 21.20 1.58 -13.59
C GLY A 52 22.55 1.21 -12.98
N GLN A 53 23.59 1.48 -13.74
CA GLN A 53 24.85 0.76 -13.57
C GLN A 53 25.93 1.63 -12.94
N GLN A 54 25.92 2.93 -13.17
CA GLN A 54 27.01 3.82 -12.75
C GLN A 54 26.78 4.39 -11.35
N TYR A 55 25.58 4.86 -11.05
CA TYR A 55 25.21 5.20 -9.67
C TYR A 55 25.29 3.94 -8.79
N ALA A 56 24.76 2.80 -9.25
CA ALA A 56 24.92 1.54 -8.55
C ALA A 56 26.39 1.15 -8.34
N ALA A 57 27.27 1.39 -9.33
CA ALA A 57 28.71 1.13 -9.16
C ALA A 57 29.37 2.06 -8.14
N LEU A 58 29.01 3.35 -8.11
CA LEU A 58 29.51 4.31 -7.12
C LEU A 58 28.97 4.00 -5.73
N PHE A 59 27.67 3.72 -5.63
CA PHE A 59 27.02 3.30 -4.41
C PHE A 59 27.63 2.02 -3.86
N GLU A 60 27.81 1.00 -4.71
CA GLU A 60 28.42 -0.27 -4.31
C GLU A 60 29.88 -0.08 -3.87
N ARG A 61 30.61 0.82 -4.53
CA ARG A 61 32.01 1.15 -4.21
C ARG A 61 32.13 1.90 -2.88
N HIS A 62 31.22 2.82 -2.57
CA HIS A 62 31.38 3.76 -1.45
C HIS A 62 30.45 3.49 -0.26
N CYS A 63 29.25 2.97 -0.51
CA CYS A 63 28.22 2.71 0.49
C CYS A 63 27.90 1.21 0.65
N GLY A 64 28.37 0.35 -0.27
CA GLY A 64 28.08 -1.07 -0.28
C GLY A 64 28.57 -1.83 0.97
N ASP A 65 29.61 -1.34 1.63
CA ASP A 65 30.08 -1.92 2.90
C ASP A 65 29.06 -1.75 4.02
N TYR A 66 28.44 -0.56 4.17
CA TYR A 66 27.39 -0.34 5.17
C TYR A 66 26.18 -1.22 4.94
N ARG A 67 25.76 -1.38 3.68
CA ARG A 67 24.70 -2.31 3.29
C ARG A 67 25.06 -3.76 3.67
N ARG A 68 26.27 -4.20 3.37
CA ARG A 68 26.75 -5.55 3.72
C ARG A 68 26.81 -5.76 5.23
N GLU A 69 27.26 -4.77 5.98
CA GLU A 69 27.30 -4.80 7.43
C GLU A 69 25.89 -4.88 8.03
N HIS A 70 24.97 -4.08 7.51
CA HIS A 70 23.55 -4.16 7.88
C HIS A 70 23.00 -5.55 7.59
N GLN A 71 23.13 -6.05 6.36
CA GLN A 71 22.66 -7.39 5.98
C GLN A 71 23.30 -8.52 6.81
N LYS A 72 24.58 -8.39 7.15
CA LYS A 72 25.30 -9.34 7.99
C LYS A 72 24.77 -9.31 9.42
N CYS A 73 24.55 -8.12 9.99
CA CYS A 73 23.98 -7.94 11.32
C CYS A 73 22.57 -8.57 11.40
N MET A 74 21.72 -8.27 10.41
CA MET A 74 20.37 -8.83 10.29
C MET A 74 20.40 -10.36 10.23
N LYS A 75 21.27 -10.92 9.37
CA LYS A 75 21.39 -12.38 9.19
C LYS A 75 21.96 -13.08 10.41
N GLN A 76 22.94 -12.49 11.09
CA GLN A 76 23.56 -13.08 12.29
C GLN A 76 22.61 -13.09 13.48
N GLY A 77 21.84 -12.01 13.66
CA GLY A 77 20.85 -11.93 14.73
C GLY A 77 19.57 -12.72 14.48
N LYS A 78 19.42 -13.35 13.29
CA LYS A 78 18.13 -13.86 12.78
C LYS A 78 17.02 -12.82 12.96
N LEU A 79 17.40 -11.55 12.83
CA LEU A 79 16.50 -10.44 13.02
C LEU A 79 15.66 -10.35 11.77
N ASP A 80 14.36 -10.31 11.95
CA ASP A 80 13.45 -10.08 10.84
C ASP A 80 13.62 -8.63 10.38
N PRO A 81 14.02 -8.37 9.12
CA PRO A 81 14.06 -7.01 8.56
C PRO A 81 12.73 -6.25 8.67
N LEU A 82 11.62 -6.95 8.87
CA LEU A 82 10.29 -6.40 9.05
C LEU A 82 10.01 -5.97 10.51
N GLU A 83 10.78 -6.43 11.50
CA GLU A 83 10.61 -6.09 12.92
C GLU A 83 11.55 -4.97 13.39
N MET A 84 11.37 -3.77 12.85
CA MET A 84 12.26 -2.61 13.08
C MET A 84 12.50 -2.28 14.56
N GLN A 85 11.51 -2.42 15.44
CA GLN A 85 11.73 -2.18 16.87
C GLN A 85 12.77 -3.12 17.51
N LYS A 86 12.90 -4.35 17.00
CA LYS A 86 13.84 -5.34 17.54
C LYS A 86 15.21 -5.22 16.88
N TRP A 87 15.26 -4.96 15.57
CA TRP A 87 16.53 -4.91 14.86
C TRP A 87 17.16 -3.53 14.83
N TYR A 88 16.39 -2.44 14.80
CA TYR A 88 16.92 -1.09 14.67
C TYR A 88 17.84 -0.69 15.84
N PRO A 89 17.54 -1.05 17.11
CA PRO A 89 18.49 -0.83 18.21
C PRO A 89 19.81 -1.60 18.08
N VAL A 90 19.88 -2.62 17.22
CA VAL A 90 21.01 -3.55 17.08
C VAL A 90 21.79 -3.36 15.78
N CYS A 91 21.06 -3.11 14.68
CA CYS A 91 21.57 -3.03 13.31
C CYS A 91 21.18 -1.71 12.60
N GLY A 92 20.54 -0.78 13.31
CA GLY A 92 20.10 0.53 12.80
C GLY A 92 21.26 1.41 12.37
N ASP A 93 22.38 1.38 13.07
CA ASP A 93 23.57 2.18 12.75
C ASP A 93 24.06 1.96 11.31
N SER A 94 24.19 0.70 10.89
CA SER A 94 24.62 0.38 9.52
C SER A 94 23.59 0.82 8.48
N PHE A 95 22.30 0.78 8.80
CA PHE A 95 21.22 1.25 7.93
C PHE A 95 21.22 2.79 7.79
N GLU A 96 21.38 3.51 8.90
CA GLU A 96 21.48 4.98 8.89
C GLU A 96 22.75 5.46 8.19
N LEU A 97 23.87 4.74 8.35
CA LEU A 97 25.12 5.02 7.64
C LEU A 97 25.00 4.77 6.14
N GLU A 98 24.29 3.72 5.71
CA GLU A 98 23.99 3.50 4.30
C GLU A 98 23.18 4.68 3.73
N ASN A 99 22.13 5.11 4.42
CA ASN A 99 21.28 6.23 3.99
C ASN A 99 22.03 7.57 3.97
N ALA A 100 22.86 7.85 4.98
CA ALA A 100 23.69 9.04 5.02
C ALA A 100 24.74 9.03 3.89
N CYS A 101 25.36 7.89 3.61
CA CYS A 101 26.28 7.72 2.50
C CYS A 101 25.61 7.96 1.14
N ALA A 102 24.40 7.42 0.95
CA ALA A 102 23.59 7.66 -0.23
C ALA A 102 23.32 9.16 -0.44
N GLY A 103 22.90 9.86 0.61
CA GLY A 103 22.65 11.30 0.58
C GLY A 103 23.92 12.11 0.26
N ALA A 104 25.07 11.77 0.84
CA ALA A 104 26.34 12.42 0.55
C ALA A 104 26.80 12.19 -0.89
N LEU A 105 26.58 10.98 -1.43
CA LEU A 105 26.87 10.66 -2.83
C LEU A 105 26.02 11.51 -3.78
N LEU A 106 24.73 11.69 -3.46
CA LEU A 106 23.81 12.55 -4.22
C LEU A 106 24.25 14.02 -4.16
N LYS A 107 24.63 14.55 -2.99
CA LYS A 107 25.19 15.91 -2.86
C LYS A 107 26.45 16.12 -3.70
N ALA A 108 27.37 15.16 -3.69
CA ALA A 108 28.59 15.23 -4.48
C ALA A 108 28.31 15.22 -5.98
N LEU A 109 27.32 14.43 -6.41
CA LEU A 109 26.85 14.40 -7.79
C LEU A 109 26.22 15.73 -8.19
N ASP A 110 25.33 16.27 -7.36
CA ASP A 110 24.69 17.56 -7.56
C ASP A 110 25.71 18.68 -7.68
N SER A 111 26.63 18.82 -6.74
CA SER A 111 27.68 19.85 -6.76
C SER A 111 28.52 19.81 -8.05
N ARG A 112 28.89 18.60 -8.51
CA ARG A 112 29.72 18.43 -9.72
C ARG A 112 28.94 18.59 -11.02
N CYS A 113 27.64 18.31 -10.99
CA CYS A 113 26.75 18.41 -12.14
C CYS A 113 25.88 19.68 -12.10
N ARG A 114 26.10 20.59 -11.14
CA ARG A 114 25.24 21.76 -10.89
C ARG A 114 25.02 22.61 -12.13
N ALA A 115 26.12 23.02 -12.78
CA ALA A 115 26.05 23.86 -13.98
C ALA A 115 25.30 23.19 -15.16
N PRO A 116 25.59 21.93 -15.54
CA PRO A 116 24.83 21.27 -16.61
C PRO A 116 23.36 21.00 -16.22
N LEU A 117 23.09 20.65 -14.95
CA LEU A 117 21.72 20.43 -14.45
C LEU A 117 20.91 21.72 -14.44
N ASP A 118 21.48 22.83 -13.96
CA ASP A 118 20.82 24.13 -13.93
C ASP A 118 20.62 24.71 -15.34
N LYS A 119 21.57 24.47 -16.25
CA LYS A 119 21.41 24.85 -17.66
C LYS A 119 20.26 24.07 -18.31
N ALA A 120 20.14 22.78 -18.01
CA ALA A 120 19.04 21.96 -18.49
C ALA A 120 17.70 22.42 -17.88
N ALA A 121 17.68 22.72 -16.58
CA ALA A 121 16.52 23.28 -15.87
C ALA A 121 16.06 24.62 -16.49
N ALA A 122 16.98 25.56 -16.69
CA ALA A 122 16.68 26.85 -17.30
C ALA A 122 16.19 26.72 -18.75
N THR A 123 16.70 25.74 -19.49
CA THR A 123 16.24 25.49 -20.87
C THR A 123 14.80 24.95 -20.87
N LEU A 124 14.49 24.01 -19.96
CA LEU A 124 13.15 23.47 -19.76
C LEU A 124 12.15 24.58 -19.38
N GLU A 125 12.54 25.46 -18.46
CA GLU A 125 11.73 26.62 -18.04
C GLU A 125 11.49 27.61 -19.20
N SER A 126 12.47 27.81 -20.09
CA SER A 126 12.39 28.78 -21.19
C SER A 126 11.60 28.33 -22.41
N GLN A 127 11.51 27.02 -22.65
CA GLN A 127 10.93 26.45 -23.88
C GLN A 127 9.48 25.95 -23.71
N GLY A 128 8.94 25.99 -22.49
CA GLY A 128 7.59 25.55 -22.17
C GLY A 128 7.49 24.02 -22.02
N GLN A 129 6.69 23.57 -21.06
CA GLN A 129 6.59 22.17 -20.63
C GLN A 129 5.88 21.23 -21.64
N ASP A 130 5.33 21.77 -22.73
CA ASP A 130 4.42 21.04 -23.63
C ASP A 130 5.09 20.27 -24.79
N ASP A 131 6.41 20.40 -25.01
CA ASP A 131 7.09 19.64 -26.07
C ASP A 131 7.64 18.30 -25.55
N ALA A 132 6.94 17.20 -25.86
CA ALA A 132 7.33 15.83 -25.52
C ALA A 132 8.72 15.40 -26.06
N ARG A 133 9.35 16.18 -26.95
CA ARG A 133 10.71 15.94 -27.46
C ARG A 133 11.79 16.67 -26.66
N LEU A 134 11.41 17.66 -25.85
CA LEU A 134 12.30 18.54 -25.10
C LEU A 134 13.12 17.78 -24.05
N PRO A 135 12.53 16.87 -23.23
CA PRO A 135 13.30 16.07 -22.29
C PRO A 135 14.38 15.26 -23.02
N LYS A 136 14.06 14.64 -24.17
CA LYS A 136 15.01 13.85 -24.98
C LYS A 136 16.14 14.67 -25.62
N GLN A 137 15.89 15.92 -25.99
CA GLN A 137 16.92 16.82 -26.53
C GLN A 137 17.83 17.38 -25.44
N LEU A 138 17.26 17.73 -24.29
CA LEU A 138 18.01 18.11 -23.08
C LEU A 138 18.83 16.94 -22.53
N GLU A 139 18.28 15.73 -22.59
CA GLU A 139 18.94 14.45 -22.31
C GLU A 139 20.17 14.23 -23.22
N GLY A 140 20.08 14.59 -24.51
CA GLY A 140 21.21 14.55 -25.45
C GLY A 140 22.35 15.51 -25.10
N GLY A 141 22.02 16.73 -24.66
CA GLY A 141 23.00 17.74 -24.23
C GLY A 141 23.73 17.36 -22.93
N VAL A 142 23.02 16.76 -21.96
CA VAL A 142 23.63 16.23 -20.72
C VAL A 142 24.52 15.00 -21.00
N LYS A 143 24.22 14.23 -22.05
CA LYS A 143 25.02 13.07 -22.50
C LYS A 143 26.39 13.49 -23.06
N GLU A 144 26.48 14.63 -23.73
CA GLU A 144 27.74 15.18 -24.27
C GLU A 144 28.56 15.94 -23.21
N LEU A 145 27.90 16.48 -22.19
CA LEU A 145 28.56 17.17 -21.08
C LEU A 145 29.20 16.14 -20.13
N ARG A 146 30.53 16.14 -20.06
CA ARG A 146 31.40 15.15 -19.41
C ARG A 146 31.28 15.03 -17.87
N CYS A 147 30.08 14.86 -17.30
CA CYS A 147 29.93 14.53 -15.87
C CYS A 147 30.52 13.14 -15.55
N TYR A 148 30.45 12.20 -16.50
CA TYR A 148 30.89 10.80 -16.36
C TYR A 148 32.40 10.61 -16.17
N ALA A 149 33.22 11.36 -16.90
CA ALA A 149 34.67 11.17 -16.91
C ALA A 149 35.32 11.54 -15.58
N PHE A 150 34.74 12.49 -14.86
CA PHE A 150 35.24 12.94 -13.55
C PHE A 150 34.79 12.04 -12.39
N MET A 151 33.64 11.35 -12.51
CA MET A 151 33.08 10.52 -11.43
C MET A 151 33.65 9.10 -11.39
N ILE A 152 33.96 8.48 -12.54
CA ILE A 152 34.53 7.12 -12.57
C ILE A 152 35.98 7.11 -12.04
N ALA A 153 36.73 8.18 -12.28
CA ALA A 153 38.08 8.42 -11.79
C ALA A 153 38.14 9.04 -10.38
N TRP A 154 36.99 9.23 -9.73
CA TRP A 154 36.90 9.88 -8.44
C TRP A 154 37.37 8.95 -7.31
N GLU A 155 38.41 9.38 -6.60
CA GLU A 155 38.73 8.86 -5.27
C GLU A 155 37.96 9.66 -4.22
N TRP A 156 36.89 9.08 -3.68
CA TRP A 156 36.21 9.64 -2.52
C TRP A 156 37.12 9.49 -1.30
N LYS A 157 37.63 10.63 -0.80
CA LYS A 157 38.43 10.73 0.44
C LYS A 157 37.62 11.25 1.63
N GLY A 158 36.30 11.38 1.49
CA GLY A 158 35.44 11.91 2.55
C GLY A 158 34.98 10.80 3.49
N ALA A 159 35.26 10.94 4.78
CA ALA A 159 34.49 10.26 5.82
C ALA A 159 33.04 10.79 5.80
N PRO A 160 32.04 10.02 6.26
CA PRO A 160 30.67 10.51 6.28
C PRO A 160 30.62 11.78 7.15
N GLY A 161 30.06 12.85 6.60
CA GLY A 161 30.16 14.20 7.14
C GLY A 161 29.36 14.42 8.43
N PRO A 162 29.10 15.68 8.82
CA PRO A 162 28.39 16.01 10.07
C PRO A 162 27.01 15.35 10.21
N GLU A 163 26.39 14.86 9.13
CA GLU A 163 25.15 14.08 9.13
C GLU A 163 25.32 12.67 9.72
N ALA A 164 26.47 12.02 9.57
CA ALA A 164 26.74 10.75 10.25
C ALA A 164 27.15 10.95 11.71
N ASP A 165 27.79 12.08 12.04
CA ASP A 165 27.97 12.48 13.43
C ASP A 165 26.63 12.87 14.08
N SER A 166 25.69 13.44 13.31
CA SER A 166 24.31 13.72 13.73
C SER A 166 23.50 12.43 13.91
N ALA A 167 23.65 11.45 13.01
CA ALA A 167 23.06 10.12 13.15
C ALA A 167 23.61 9.42 14.41
N ARG A 168 24.93 9.45 14.62
CA ARG A 168 25.59 8.96 15.85
C ARG A 168 25.18 9.73 17.11
N ALA A 169 24.93 11.03 17.02
CA ALA A 169 24.49 11.86 18.13
C ALA A 169 23.02 11.60 18.52
N MET A 170 22.14 11.36 17.54
CA MET A 170 20.75 10.94 17.79
C MET A 170 20.69 9.60 18.54
N ILE A 171 21.57 8.66 18.20
CA ILE A 171 21.70 7.37 18.89
C ILE A 171 22.13 7.56 20.36
N ASN A 172 23.09 8.45 20.64
CA ASN A 172 23.55 8.73 22.00
C ASN A 172 22.50 9.45 22.88
N HIS A 173 21.60 10.26 22.30
CA HIS A 173 20.50 10.87 23.06
C HIS A 173 19.36 9.90 23.38
N SER A 174 19.16 8.85 22.58
CA SER A 174 18.18 7.80 22.86
C SER A 174 18.62 6.83 23.96
N VAL A 175 19.93 6.64 24.16
CA VAL A 175 20.48 5.73 25.20
C VAL A 175 20.60 6.38 26.59
N LEU A 176 20.61 7.72 26.67
CA LEU A 176 20.72 8.45 27.95
C LEU A 176 19.40 8.59 28.73
N LEU A 177 18.25 8.26 28.13
CA LEU A 177 16.92 8.37 28.76
C LEU A 177 16.41 7.08 29.44
N THR A 178 17.20 6.00 29.44
CA THR A 178 16.87 4.73 30.14
C THR A 178 18.04 4.22 30.98
N GLY A 179 18.63 5.08 31.82
CA GLY A 179 19.83 4.75 32.59
C GLY A 179 19.84 5.26 34.04
N LEU A 180 18.84 4.92 34.85
CA LEU A 180 18.94 5.02 36.31
C LEU A 180 18.27 3.78 36.94
N VAL A 181 19.09 2.81 37.37
CA VAL A 181 19.10 2.20 38.72
C VAL A 181 20.07 0.99 38.76
N ALA A 182 21.12 1.17 39.56
CA ALA A 182 21.91 0.24 40.39
C ALA A 182 22.52 -1.08 39.83
N LEU A 183 23.85 -1.10 39.81
CA LEU A 183 24.70 -2.28 40.10
C LEU A 183 24.57 -2.69 41.57
N VAL A 184 24.47 -3.99 41.89
CA VAL A 184 25.31 -4.74 42.86
C VAL A 184 25.23 -6.28 42.62
N GLN A 185 26.41 -6.83 42.29
CA GLN A 185 27.03 -8.15 42.59
C GLN A 185 26.30 -9.53 42.52
N ARG A 186 26.85 -10.35 41.60
CA ARG A 186 27.39 -11.74 41.71
C ARG A 186 26.59 -12.86 42.43
N GLY A 187 26.24 -13.87 41.62
CA GLY A 187 26.81 -15.23 41.69
C GLY A 187 26.03 -16.30 42.47
N ALA A 188 25.54 -17.33 41.76
CA ALA A 188 25.59 -18.76 42.14
C ALA A 188 24.84 -19.62 41.09
N GLU A 189 25.48 -20.71 40.66
CA GLU A 189 24.82 -21.88 40.06
C GLU A 189 24.09 -22.67 41.15
N ALA A 190 22.89 -23.22 40.85
CA ALA A 190 22.44 -24.58 41.22
C ALA A 190 20.90 -24.77 41.06
N THR A 191 20.55 -25.71 40.19
CA THR A 191 19.53 -26.78 40.28
C THR A 191 18.16 -26.58 40.97
N CYS A 192 17.12 -26.85 40.16
CA CYS A 192 16.00 -27.79 40.34
C CYS A 192 14.64 -27.37 40.91
N MET A 193 13.64 -27.86 40.15
CA MET A 193 12.37 -28.50 40.51
C MET A 193 11.17 -27.65 40.96
N ASP A 194 10.14 -27.77 40.13
CA ASP A 194 8.70 -27.61 40.36
C ASP A 194 8.16 -26.24 40.77
N CYS A 195 7.69 -25.48 39.76
CA CYS A 195 6.44 -24.72 39.83
C CYS A 195 5.80 -24.69 38.43
N ALA A 196 4.67 -25.39 38.27
CA ALA A 196 3.76 -25.27 37.11
C ALA A 196 2.74 -24.13 37.34
N PRO A 197 1.83 -23.84 36.39
CA PRO A 197 1.93 -22.75 35.42
C PRO A 197 1.02 -21.56 35.74
N SER A 198 1.41 -20.34 35.36
CA SER A 198 0.51 -19.17 35.33
C SER A 198 0.16 -18.80 33.88
N GLU A 199 -1.10 -18.48 33.67
CA GLU A 199 -1.82 -18.30 32.41
C GLU A 199 -1.39 -17.08 31.58
N GLU A 200 -0.21 -17.13 30.95
CA GLU A 200 0.22 -16.02 30.06
C GLU A 200 0.86 -16.46 28.72
N ASN A 201 0.69 -17.72 28.32
CA ASN A 201 1.25 -18.27 27.07
C ASN A 201 0.20 -18.71 26.02
N VAL A 202 -1.04 -18.22 26.06
CA VAL A 202 -2.11 -18.68 25.15
C VAL A 202 -2.28 -17.82 23.89
N LEU A 203 -1.59 -16.68 23.73
CA LEU A 203 -1.81 -15.79 22.57
C LEU A 203 -0.71 -15.76 21.50
N LEU A 204 0.38 -16.53 21.62
CA LEU A 204 1.52 -16.44 20.68
C LEU A 204 2.03 -17.78 20.10
N GLN A 205 1.26 -18.87 20.21
CA GLN A 205 1.63 -20.17 19.59
C GLN A 205 0.63 -20.73 18.56
N ARG A 206 -0.33 -19.93 18.06
CA ARG A 206 -1.25 -20.37 17.00
C ARG A 206 -0.88 -19.93 15.58
N SER A 207 0.20 -19.17 15.37
CA SER A 207 0.65 -18.77 14.02
C SER A 207 1.64 -19.75 13.35
N HIS A 208 1.98 -20.88 13.99
CA HIS A 208 2.96 -21.84 13.47
C HIS A 208 2.43 -23.27 13.23
N ALA A 209 1.10 -23.47 13.18
CA ALA A 209 0.51 -24.76 12.83
C ALA A 209 -0.16 -24.71 11.45
N SER A 210 0.62 -24.55 10.38
CA SER A 210 0.20 -24.97 9.03
C SER A 210 1.33 -25.53 8.16
N GLU A 211 2.55 -25.67 8.70
CA GLU A 211 3.66 -26.32 8.01
C GLU A 211 3.97 -27.67 8.66
N ASP A 212 3.03 -28.62 8.64
CA ASP A 212 3.36 -30.04 8.82
C ASP A 212 2.22 -30.90 8.24
N GLY A 213 2.31 -31.15 6.93
CA GLY A 213 1.34 -31.94 6.19
C GLY A 213 1.80 -32.26 4.77
N ALA A 214 2.66 -33.28 4.67
CA ALA A 214 3.09 -33.97 3.44
C ALA A 214 4.11 -33.26 2.54
N ALA A 215 5.38 -33.46 2.88
CA ALA A 215 6.49 -33.46 1.95
C ALA A 215 6.25 -34.46 0.81
N VAL A 216 5.78 -33.97 -0.33
CA VAL A 216 5.88 -34.67 -1.62
C VAL A 216 6.32 -33.67 -2.69
N GLY A 217 7.57 -33.75 -3.10
CA GLY A 217 8.03 -33.23 -4.40
C GLY A 217 8.45 -31.75 -4.48
N ALA A 218 9.30 -31.25 -3.58
CA ALA A 218 9.96 -29.94 -3.71
C ALA A 218 11.02 -29.87 -4.84
N ALA A 219 10.88 -30.66 -5.92
CA ALA A 219 11.83 -30.71 -7.03
C ALA A 219 11.24 -30.37 -8.42
N ASP A 220 9.91 -30.15 -8.54
CA ASP A 220 9.26 -29.90 -9.84
C ASP A 220 8.60 -28.51 -10.00
N TRP A 221 8.90 -27.54 -9.12
CA TRP A 221 8.37 -26.16 -9.21
C TRP A 221 9.07 -25.27 -10.25
N ARG A 222 9.34 -25.82 -11.44
CA ARG A 222 9.96 -25.10 -12.55
C ARG A 222 8.95 -24.81 -13.66
N TRP A 223 7.88 -24.05 -13.35
CA TRP A 223 6.87 -23.61 -14.33
C TRP A 223 6.69 -22.10 -14.42
N GLN A 224 7.22 -21.55 -15.51
CA GLN A 224 6.55 -20.66 -16.48
C GLN A 224 5.30 -19.86 -16.03
N HIS A 225 5.43 -18.95 -15.05
CA HIS A 225 4.51 -17.83 -14.89
C HIS A 225 5.36 -16.57 -14.68
N ALA A 226 5.22 -15.60 -15.57
CA ALA A 226 6.03 -14.39 -15.57
C ALA A 226 5.76 -13.58 -14.28
N TYR A 227 6.60 -13.77 -13.27
CA TYR A 227 6.79 -12.77 -12.22
C TYR A 227 7.04 -11.41 -12.89
N PRO A 228 6.54 -10.30 -12.31
CA PRO A 228 6.87 -8.97 -12.81
C PRO A 228 8.37 -8.87 -13.07
N LYS A 229 8.77 -8.37 -14.24
CA LYS A 229 10.19 -8.13 -14.60
C LYS A 229 10.86 -7.04 -13.74
N TRP A 230 10.25 -6.68 -12.62
CA TRP A 230 10.63 -5.61 -11.72
C TRP A 230 10.50 -6.07 -10.26
N ASN A 231 11.22 -5.40 -9.36
CA ASN A 231 11.27 -5.77 -7.95
C ASN A 231 10.01 -5.25 -7.21
N CYS A 232 8.93 -6.01 -7.31
CA CYS A 232 7.62 -5.56 -6.88
C CYS A 232 7.52 -5.19 -5.41
N GLU A 233 7.97 -6.06 -4.50
CA GLU A 233 7.87 -5.79 -3.06
C GLU A 233 8.71 -4.57 -2.66
N ALA A 234 9.93 -4.44 -3.19
CA ALA A 234 10.77 -3.28 -2.89
C ALA A 234 10.16 -1.96 -3.39
N ASP A 235 9.60 -1.96 -4.59
CA ASP A 235 8.94 -0.78 -5.16
C ASP A 235 7.65 -0.43 -4.38
N VAL A 236 6.89 -1.41 -3.89
CA VAL A 236 5.74 -1.19 -2.99
C VAL A 236 6.19 -0.58 -1.67
N HIS A 237 7.24 -1.10 -1.05
CA HIS A 237 7.79 -0.54 0.19
C HIS A 237 8.30 0.90 -0.02
N ALA A 238 8.94 1.18 -1.15
CA ALA A 238 9.36 2.53 -1.50
C ALA A 238 8.16 3.48 -1.67
N ALA A 239 7.11 3.05 -2.37
CA ALA A 239 5.88 3.85 -2.54
C ALA A 239 5.18 4.12 -1.19
N GLN A 240 5.14 3.13 -0.29
CA GLN A 240 4.59 3.31 1.06
C GLN A 240 5.45 4.24 1.93
N GLN A 241 6.76 4.17 1.79
CA GLN A 241 7.68 5.10 2.44
C GLN A 241 7.45 6.53 1.95
N ASP A 242 7.33 6.73 0.63
CA ASP A 242 7.06 8.04 0.04
C ASP A 242 5.69 8.59 0.47
N TRP A 243 4.66 7.74 0.54
CA TRP A 243 3.35 8.14 1.05
C TRP A 243 3.39 8.53 2.53
N LYS A 244 4.07 7.73 3.37
CA LYS A 244 4.30 8.07 4.79
C LYS A 244 5.00 9.43 4.93
N ASP A 245 6.08 9.62 4.19
CA ASP A 245 6.87 10.86 4.26
C ASP A 245 6.03 12.05 3.82
N ALA A 246 5.19 11.91 2.79
CA ALA A 246 4.26 12.95 2.38
C ALA A 246 3.28 13.36 3.49
N ILE A 247 2.69 12.39 4.21
CA ILE A 247 1.79 12.71 5.35
C ILE A 247 2.54 13.46 6.45
N LEU A 248 3.77 13.04 6.78
CA LEU A 248 4.58 13.70 7.80
C LEU A 248 5.05 15.08 7.36
N ASP A 249 5.37 15.28 6.08
CA ASP A 249 5.75 16.57 5.49
C ASP A 249 4.57 17.56 5.57
N ILE A 250 3.35 17.14 5.21
CA ILE A 250 2.13 17.96 5.33
C ILE A 250 1.88 18.34 6.80
N SER A 251 1.97 17.36 7.70
CA SER A 251 1.86 17.57 9.15
C SER A 251 2.89 18.56 9.68
N ALA A 252 4.15 18.47 9.23
CA ALA A 252 5.22 19.35 9.65
C ALA A 252 5.01 20.78 9.15
N ALA A 253 4.65 20.96 7.88
CA ALA A 253 4.36 22.27 7.31
C ALA A 253 3.17 22.96 8.00
N TYR A 254 2.10 22.21 8.27
CA TYR A 254 0.95 22.74 9.01
C TYR A 254 1.33 23.16 10.43
N ARG A 255 2.13 22.35 11.14
CA ARG A 255 2.62 22.67 12.49
C ARG A 255 3.50 23.92 12.51
N GLN A 256 4.28 24.13 11.45
CA GLN A 256 5.18 25.27 11.35
C GLN A 256 4.40 26.57 11.09
N ASN A 257 3.42 26.54 10.19
CA ASN A 257 2.53 27.67 9.94
C ASN A 257 1.18 27.23 9.36
N ASN A 258 0.16 27.12 10.22
CA ASN A 258 -1.19 26.71 9.84
C ASN A 258 -2.00 27.77 9.07
N THR A 259 -1.48 29.00 8.96
CA THR A 259 -2.08 30.08 8.15
C THR A 259 -1.48 30.17 6.75
N SER A 260 -0.36 29.48 6.50
CA SER A 260 0.26 29.39 5.17
C SER A 260 -0.46 28.36 4.30
N SER A 261 -0.38 28.51 2.98
CA SER A 261 -0.83 27.49 2.02
C SER A 261 0.25 26.44 1.71
N ASP A 262 1.36 26.42 2.46
CA ASP A 262 2.50 25.54 2.19
C ASP A 262 2.12 24.07 2.35
N PHE A 263 1.41 23.71 3.42
CA PHE A 263 0.93 22.35 3.63
C PHE A 263 -0.08 21.89 2.57
N VAL A 264 -0.86 22.81 2.01
CA VAL A 264 -1.79 22.55 0.89
C VAL A 264 -1.03 22.31 -0.41
N THR A 265 0.03 23.07 -0.64
CA THR A 265 0.93 22.90 -1.79
C THR A 265 1.64 21.55 -1.73
N ILE A 266 2.24 21.21 -0.58
CA ILE A 266 2.89 19.91 -0.35
C ILE A 266 1.90 18.76 -0.55
N ALA A 267 0.67 18.89 -0.05
CA ALA A 267 -0.36 17.87 -0.25
C ALA A 267 -0.75 17.71 -1.72
N THR A 268 -0.82 18.81 -2.46
CA THR A 268 -1.14 18.81 -3.89
C THR A 268 -0.04 18.13 -4.69
N GLU A 269 1.23 18.45 -4.43
CA GLU A 269 2.39 17.80 -5.04
C GLU A 269 2.44 16.30 -4.70
N ALA A 270 2.16 15.93 -3.45
CA ALA A 270 2.09 14.53 -3.03
C ALA A 270 0.98 13.76 -3.75
N ILE A 271 -0.21 14.35 -3.92
CA ILE A 271 -1.30 13.73 -4.68
C ILE A 271 -0.91 13.56 -6.15
N GLN A 272 -0.36 14.60 -6.79
CA GLN A 272 0.09 14.52 -8.17
C GLN A 272 1.19 13.46 -8.36
N SER A 273 2.10 13.33 -7.41
CA SER A 273 3.22 12.40 -7.47
C SER A 273 2.79 10.95 -7.18
N LEU A 274 1.97 10.72 -6.15
CA LEU A 274 1.68 9.38 -5.64
C LEU A 274 0.39 8.77 -6.17
N TYR A 275 -0.60 9.58 -6.53
CA TYR A 275 -1.92 9.11 -6.98
C TYR A 275 -2.05 9.22 -8.49
N GLY A 276 -2.66 8.20 -9.10
CA GLY A 276 -2.83 8.10 -10.54
C GLY A 276 -3.96 8.95 -11.12
N TYR A 277 -4.26 10.13 -10.55
CA TYR A 277 -5.33 11.00 -11.07
C TYR A 277 -5.04 11.55 -12.47
N ASP A 278 -3.77 11.57 -12.86
CA ASP A 278 -3.26 11.89 -14.20
C ASP A 278 -3.51 10.79 -15.23
N ILE A 279 -3.57 9.52 -14.80
CA ILE A 279 -3.88 8.37 -15.67
C ILE A 279 -5.37 7.98 -15.67
N GLY A 280 -6.14 8.41 -14.68
CA GLY A 280 -7.59 8.22 -14.61
C GLY A 280 -8.18 8.47 -13.22
N PRO A 281 -9.50 8.32 -13.04
CA PRO A 281 -10.11 8.42 -11.71
C PRO A 281 -9.50 7.37 -10.76
N VAL A 282 -9.23 7.76 -9.51
CA VAL A 282 -8.73 6.82 -8.48
C VAL A 282 -9.89 6.30 -7.65
N THR A 283 -9.89 5.00 -7.39
CA THR A 283 -10.81 4.34 -6.47
C THR A 283 -10.38 4.62 -5.02
N PHE A 284 -10.72 5.80 -4.51
CA PHE A 284 -10.29 6.26 -3.19
C PHE A 284 -11.48 6.32 -2.21
N LYS A 285 -11.55 5.37 -1.27
CA LYS A 285 -12.41 5.43 -0.08
C LYS A 285 -11.55 5.63 1.16
N PRO A 286 -11.38 6.88 1.63
CA PRO A 286 -10.60 7.17 2.83
C PRO A 286 -11.32 6.80 4.13
N THR A 287 -10.53 6.68 5.20
CA THR A 287 -11.06 6.51 6.57
C THR A 287 -11.70 7.82 7.06
N LEU A 288 -12.77 7.74 7.85
CA LEU A 288 -13.49 8.85 8.48
C LEU A 288 -14.37 9.74 7.57
N ALA A 289 -14.56 9.38 6.30
CA ALA A 289 -15.55 10.03 5.44
C ALA A 289 -16.90 9.30 5.54
N VAL A 290 -17.99 10.04 5.74
CA VAL A 290 -19.33 9.49 6.01
C VAL A 290 -20.35 10.01 4.99
N GLU A 291 -20.45 11.32 4.82
CA GLU A 291 -21.46 11.94 3.94
C GLU A 291 -21.12 11.75 2.46
N GLN A 292 -19.84 11.86 2.11
CA GLN A 292 -19.33 11.62 0.77
C GLN A 292 -18.12 10.69 0.88
N PRO A 293 -18.26 9.37 0.97
CA PRO A 293 -17.14 8.48 1.32
C PRO A 293 -16.15 8.21 0.19
N PHE A 294 -16.41 8.65 -1.04
CA PHE A 294 -15.53 8.38 -2.19
C PHE A 294 -14.87 9.66 -2.73
N ARG A 295 -13.58 9.59 -3.06
CA ARG A 295 -12.77 10.69 -3.64
C ARG A 295 -12.26 10.33 -5.05
N PRO A 296 -13.13 10.29 -6.08
CA PRO A 296 -12.71 9.92 -7.43
C PRO A 296 -11.86 10.99 -8.13
N THR A 297 -11.65 12.16 -7.53
CA THR A 297 -10.88 13.29 -8.10
C THR A 297 -9.76 13.74 -7.16
N ALA A 298 -8.71 14.34 -7.75
CA ALA A 298 -7.59 14.91 -6.99
C ALA A 298 -8.05 16.00 -6.02
N GLN A 299 -9.05 16.80 -6.37
CA GLN A 299 -9.63 17.83 -5.50
C GLN A 299 -10.32 17.20 -4.28
N GLY A 300 -11.05 16.10 -4.46
CA GLY A 300 -11.64 15.36 -3.36
C GLY A 300 -10.57 14.76 -2.43
N ALA A 301 -9.50 14.22 -3.00
CA ALA A 301 -8.37 13.72 -2.21
C ALA A 301 -7.67 14.84 -1.42
N LEU A 302 -7.46 16.01 -2.05
CA LEU A 302 -6.87 17.16 -1.40
C LEU A 302 -7.73 17.64 -0.23
N SER A 303 -9.04 17.79 -0.45
CA SER A 303 -10.01 18.10 0.60
C SER A 303 -9.88 17.14 1.78
N TYR A 304 -9.81 15.83 1.51
CA TYR A 304 -9.65 14.85 2.56
C TYR A 304 -8.36 15.05 3.37
N PHE A 305 -7.23 15.28 2.72
CA PHE A 305 -5.94 15.39 3.40
C PHE A 305 -5.76 16.69 4.19
N VAL A 306 -6.18 17.84 3.64
CA VAL A 306 -5.90 19.16 4.24
C VAL A 306 -7.13 19.85 4.82
N GLY A 307 -8.33 19.33 4.54
CA GLY A 307 -9.60 19.83 5.04
C GLY A 307 -10.22 20.88 4.12
N ASN A 308 -11.55 20.96 4.15
CA ASN A 308 -12.32 21.89 3.33
C ASN A 308 -11.87 23.34 3.49
N ASN A 309 -11.67 23.77 4.74
CA ASN A 309 -11.27 25.14 5.05
C ASN A 309 -9.96 25.52 4.34
N ALA A 310 -8.98 24.61 4.32
CA ALA A 310 -7.69 24.85 3.68
C ALA A 310 -7.79 24.86 2.14
N THR A 311 -8.73 24.12 1.55
CA THR A 311 -8.91 24.07 0.10
C THR A 311 -9.66 25.28 -0.48
N ASN A 312 -10.49 25.94 0.32
CA ASN A 312 -11.30 27.09 -0.12
C ASN A 312 -10.43 28.28 -0.55
N ASP A 313 -9.27 28.45 0.07
CA ASP A 313 -8.37 29.58 -0.17
C ASP A 313 -7.40 29.34 -1.34
N TYR A 314 -7.21 28.08 -1.79
CA TYR A 314 -6.13 27.70 -2.70
C TYR A 314 -6.59 27.42 -4.16
N ALA A 315 -7.79 26.88 -4.38
CA ALA A 315 -8.18 26.35 -5.69
C ALA A 315 -9.44 26.98 -6.33
N GLY A 316 -9.94 28.10 -5.80
CA GLY A 316 -11.11 28.78 -6.39
C GLY A 316 -12.44 28.04 -6.23
N GLY A 317 -12.54 27.05 -5.33
CA GLY A 317 -13.81 26.43 -4.95
C GLY A 317 -13.70 25.18 -4.08
N GLY A 318 -14.28 25.26 -2.88
CA GLY A 318 -15.03 24.22 -2.16
C GLY A 318 -14.37 22.85 -1.99
N GLY A 319 -13.74 22.60 -0.85
CA GLY A 319 -13.56 21.23 -0.39
C GLY A 319 -14.89 20.58 0.01
N ILE A 320 -14.86 19.29 0.30
CA ILE A 320 -16.02 18.54 0.77
C ILE A 320 -16.29 18.96 2.22
N PRO A 321 -17.49 19.48 2.56
CA PRO A 321 -17.76 20.10 3.86
C PRO A 321 -17.43 19.26 5.11
N GLU A 322 -17.53 17.93 5.01
CA GLU A 322 -17.21 17.02 6.13
C GLU A 322 -15.70 16.93 6.42
N ASP A 323 -14.84 17.25 5.44
CA ASP A 323 -13.41 17.00 5.54
C ASP A 323 -12.73 18.02 6.44
N LYS A 324 -12.13 17.52 7.53
CA LYS A 324 -11.38 18.33 8.52
C LYS A 324 -9.86 18.27 8.33
N GLY A 325 -9.39 17.53 7.34
CA GLY A 325 -7.97 17.36 7.04
C GLY A 325 -7.34 16.22 7.83
N PHE A 326 -7.24 15.06 7.17
CA PHE A 326 -6.64 13.87 7.74
C PHE A 326 -5.14 14.03 8.01
N ALA A 327 -4.37 14.55 7.04
CA ALA A 327 -2.92 14.71 7.17
C ALA A 327 -2.52 15.77 8.21
N ILE A 328 -3.45 16.62 8.62
CA ILE A 328 -3.28 17.60 9.70
C ILE A 328 -3.97 17.17 11.00
N ALA A 329 -4.54 15.96 11.04
CA ALA A 329 -5.28 15.40 12.17
C ALA A 329 -6.30 16.38 12.80
N SER A 330 -7.07 17.09 11.96
CA SER A 330 -7.98 18.15 12.40
C SER A 330 -7.35 19.27 13.26
N GLY A 331 -6.03 19.49 13.13
CA GLY A 331 -5.26 20.52 13.83
C GLY A 331 -4.10 19.99 14.67
N ASP A 332 -4.13 18.72 15.11
CA ASP A 332 -3.14 18.16 16.04
C ASP A 332 -1.87 17.63 15.37
N THR A 333 -1.91 17.38 14.05
CA THR A 333 -0.84 16.78 13.23
C THR A 333 -0.36 15.38 13.67
N TRP A 334 0.33 14.69 12.77
CA TRP A 334 0.97 13.40 13.03
C TRP A 334 2.44 13.57 13.39
N ALA A 335 2.90 12.84 14.40
CA ALA A 335 4.32 12.76 14.76
C ALA A 335 5.00 11.54 14.14
N LYS A 336 4.23 10.49 13.82
CA LYS A 336 4.74 9.23 13.33
C LYS A 336 3.67 8.51 12.53
N VAL A 337 4.08 7.83 11.46
CA VAL A 337 3.26 6.91 10.69
C VAL A 337 4.02 5.60 10.54
N LEU A 338 3.36 4.47 10.77
CA LEU A 338 3.91 3.13 10.60
C LEU A 338 3.08 2.35 9.58
N PHE A 339 3.73 1.53 8.76
CA PHE A 339 3.11 0.63 7.80
C PHE A 339 3.44 -0.81 8.17
N PHE A 340 2.44 -1.68 8.09
CA PHE A 340 2.56 -3.12 8.25
C PHE A 340 1.80 -3.78 7.10
N ASN A 341 2.50 -4.44 6.19
CA ASN A 341 1.84 -5.23 5.16
C ASN A 341 1.51 -6.61 5.73
N ASP A 342 0.25 -7.01 5.65
CA ASP A 342 -0.15 -8.40 5.79
C ASP A 342 0.22 -9.17 4.51
N GLN A 343 -0.06 -8.57 3.36
CA GLN A 343 0.22 -9.21 2.08
C GLN A 343 0.54 -8.20 0.98
N ILE A 344 1.55 -8.55 0.17
CA ILE A 344 1.83 -7.94 -1.13
C ILE A 344 1.65 -9.00 -2.22
N SER A 345 0.95 -8.63 -3.29
CA SER A 345 0.72 -9.44 -4.49
C SER A 345 0.92 -8.61 -5.75
N CYS A 346 1.38 -9.23 -6.84
CA CYS A 346 1.73 -8.52 -8.05
C CYS A 346 1.24 -9.27 -9.27
N VAL A 347 0.60 -8.55 -10.19
CA VAL A 347 0.03 -9.08 -11.43
C VAL A 347 0.41 -8.14 -12.57
N GLY A 348 1.36 -8.58 -13.41
CA GLY A 348 1.86 -7.78 -14.52
C GLY A 348 2.55 -6.49 -14.04
N ASP A 349 1.97 -5.35 -14.38
CA ASP A 349 2.40 -4.01 -13.98
C ASP A 349 1.55 -3.41 -12.85
N VAL A 350 0.74 -4.24 -12.19
CA VAL A 350 -0.07 -3.86 -11.02
C VAL A 350 0.47 -4.54 -9.78
N ALA A 351 0.61 -3.77 -8.70
CA ALA A 351 0.91 -4.29 -7.37
C ALA A 351 -0.25 -4.01 -6.43
N LEU A 352 -0.50 -4.93 -5.51
CA LEU A 352 -1.53 -4.83 -4.49
C LEU A 352 -0.86 -5.02 -3.13
N ALA A 353 -1.24 -4.20 -2.17
CA ALA A 353 -0.74 -4.27 -0.81
C ALA A 353 -1.90 -4.07 0.17
N GLN A 354 -1.99 -4.90 1.19
CA GLN A 354 -2.99 -4.78 2.25
C GLN A 354 -2.33 -4.95 3.60
N GLY A 355 -2.87 -4.29 4.61
CA GLY A 355 -2.36 -4.37 5.97
C GLY A 355 -2.85 -3.23 6.84
N TYR A 356 -2.01 -2.80 7.77
CA TYR A 356 -2.31 -1.73 8.71
C TYR A 356 -1.37 -0.55 8.52
N TYR A 357 -1.90 0.64 8.76
CA TYR A 357 -1.05 1.76 9.13
C TYR A 357 -1.49 2.36 10.47
N PHE A 358 -0.52 2.84 11.24
CA PHE A 358 -0.75 3.47 12.53
C PHE A 358 -0.25 4.90 12.50
N PHE A 359 -1.05 5.83 13.01
CA PHE A 359 -0.65 7.23 13.14
C PHE A 359 -0.59 7.62 14.61
N THR A 360 0.54 8.17 15.02
CA THR A 360 0.70 8.74 16.36
C THR A 360 0.40 10.24 16.30
N ASN A 361 -0.62 10.67 17.03
CA ASN A 361 -0.97 12.09 17.17
C ASN A 361 0.17 12.86 17.85
N ALA A 362 0.54 14.02 17.31
CA ALA A 362 1.70 14.75 17.80
C ALA A 362 1.47 15.39 19.18
N ALA A 363 0.24 15.79 19.51
CA ALA A 363 -0.13 16.40 20.78
C ALA A 363 -0.42 15.35 21.87
N SER A 364 -1.36 14.44 21.62
CA SER A 364 -1.83 13.46 22.60
C SER A 364 -0.93 12.23 22.74
N LYS A 365 -0.07 11.96 21.74
CA LYS A 365 0.71 10.71 21.61
C LYS A 365 -0.14 9.45 21.47
N ALA A 366 -1.44 9.57 21.26
CA ALA A 366 -2.31 8.44 21.00
C ALA A 366 -2.07 7.88 19.59
N ASP A 367 -2.12 6.56 19.46
CA ASP A 367 -2.07 5.86 18.18
C ASP A 367 -3.48 5.57 17.66
N ILE A 368 -3.69 5.77 16.36
CA ILE A 368 -4.87 5.28 15.64
C ILE A 368 -4.44 4.26 14.60
N GLY A 369 -5.00 3.05 14.70
CA GLY A 369 -4.81 1.97 13.73
C GLY A 369 -5.88 2.01 12.65
N VAL A 370 -5.48 1.78 11.42
CA VAL A 370 -6.36 1.78 10.25
C VAL A 370 -5.95 0.63 9.34
N GLU A 371 -6.93 -0.06 8.79
CA GLU A 371 -6.73 -1.13 7.80
C GLU A 371 -6.76 -0.51 6.41
N TYR A 372 -5.86 -0.94 5.53
CA TYR A 372 -5.79 -0.42 4.16
C TYR A 372 -5.68 -1.54 3.13
N THR A 373 -6.15 -1.21 1.93
CA THR A 373 -5.78 -1.89 0.68
C THR A 373 -5.37 -0.84 -0.33
N PHE A 374 -4.13 -0.91 -0.77
CA PHE A 374 -3.58 -0.15 -1.88
C PHE A 374 -3.47 -1.01 -3.13
N VAL A 375 -3.78 -0.42 -4.26
CA VAL A 375 -3.40 -0.96 -5.57
C VAL A 375 -2.64 0.10 -6.34
N TYR A 376 -1.49 -0.29 -6.84
CA TYR A 376 -0.54 0.54 -7.55
C TYR A 376 -0.48 0.12 -9.01
N LYS A 377 -0.46 1.10 -9.91
CA LYS A 377 -0.07 0.92 -11.31
C LYS A 377 1.37 1.34 -11.47
N LYS A 378 2.20 0.48 -12.05
CA LYS A 378 3.53 0.86 -12.51
C LYS A 378 3.43 1.59 -13.84
N ILE A 379 3.95 2.81 -13.88
CA ILE A 379 4.02 3.63 -15.10
C ILE A 379 5.38 3.42 -15.81
N GLU A 380 5.50 3.85 -17.07
CA GLU A 380 6.67 3.57 -17.93
C GLU A 380 8.02 4.03 -17.34
N GLU A 381 8.00 5.06 -16.50
CA GLU A 381 9.15 5.61 -15.77
C GLU A 381 9.62 4.75 -14.58
N GLY A 382 8.87 3.69 -14.26
CA GLY A 382 9.16 2.77 -13.18
C GLY A 382 8.56 3.16 -11.83
N GLN A 383 7.94 4.33 -11.72
CA GLN A 383 7.22 4.78 -10.52
C GLN A 383 5.89 4.03 -10.34
N LEU A 384 5.44 3.93 -9.09
CA LEU A 384 4.14 3.38 -8.73
C LEU A 384 3.15 4.52 -8.43
N LYS A 385 1.99 4.48 -9.08
CA LYS A 385 0.86 5.39 -8.84
C LYS A 385 -0.28 4.63 -8.18
N ILE A 386 -0.85 5.18 -7.11
CA ILE A 386 -2.02 4.63 -6.42
C ILE A 386 -3.25 4.78 -7.32
N ILE A 387 -3.88 3.66 -7.67
CA ILE A 387 -5.14 3.58 -8.43
C ILE A 387 -6.32 3.07 -7.59
N VAL A 388 -6.04 2.41 -6.45
CA VAL A 388 -7.00 2.10 -5.39
C VAL A 388 -6.39 2.46 -4.05
N HIS A 389 -7.15 3.17 -3.22
CA HIS A 389 -6.89 3.33 -1.79
C HIS A 389 -8.22 3.11 -1.08
N HIS A 390 -8.38 1.97 -0.44
CA HIS A 390 -9.49 1.74 0.49
C HIS A 390 -8.91 1.67 1.88
N SER A 391 -9.43 2.48 2.80
CA SER A 391 -9.07 2.39 4.20
C SER A 391 -10.27 2.52 5.14
N SER A 392 -10.20 1.85 6.28
CA SER A 392 -11.26 1.84 7.29
C SER A 392 -10.69 1.70 8.70
N LEU A 393 -11.44 2.20 9.69
CA LEU A 393 -11.18 1.81 11.07
C LEU A 393 -11.44 0.30 11.22
N PRO A 394 -10.75 -0.38 12.15
CA PRO A 394 -11.04 -1.77 12.47
C PRO A 394 -12.50 -1.97 12.78
N ALA A 395 -13.07 -3.10 12.36
CA ALA A 395 -14.48 -3.38 12.62
C ALA A 395 -14.77 -3.41 14.13
N PRO A 396 -15.97 -2.96 14.57
CA PRO A 396 -16.35 -3.11 15.96
C PRO A 396 -16.50 -4.61 16.29
N ALA A 397 -16.26 -4.99 17.55
CA ALA A 397 -16.35 -6.38 18.01
C ALA A 397 -17.77 -7.00 17.85
N SER A 398 -18.79 -6.17 17.66
CA SER A 398 -20.16 -6.58 17.33
C SER A 398 -20.81 -5.53 16.45
N LEU A 399 -21.73 -5.96 15.57
CA LEU A 399 -22.59 -5.03 14.82
C LEU A 399 -23.31 -4.08 15.79
N PRO A 400 -23.31 -2.76 15.54
CA PRO A 400 -24.17 -1.86 16.30
C PRO A 400 -25.64 -2.28 16.10
N ALA A 401 -26.47 -2.07 17.13
CA ALA A 401 -27.91 -2.26 17.01
C ALA A 401 -28.40 -1.51 15.76
N PRO A 402 -29.36 -2.06 14.99
CA PRO A 402 -29.84 -1.39 13.79
C PRO A 402 -30.28 0.01 14.20
N ALA A 403 -29.55 1.03 13.72
CA ALA A 403 -30.08 2.37 13.75
C ALA A 403 -31.44 2.27 13.04
N SER A 404 -32.47 2.90 13.60
CA SER A 404 -33.69 3.17 12.86
C SER A 404 -33.30 4.03 11.67
N ALA A 405 -32.85 3.37 10.60
CA ALA A 405 -32.72 3.94 9.29
C ALA A 405 -34.15 4.29 8.94
N THR A 406 -34.52 5.53 9.28
CA THR A 406 -35.60 6.19 8.59
C THR A 406 -35.08 6.34 7.17
N LEU A 407 -35.20 5.27 6.40
CA LEU A 407 -35.48 5.37 4.99
C LEU A 407 -36.68 6.28 4.95
N THR A 408 -36.40 7.56 4.77
CA THR A 408 -37.40 8.51 4.31
C THR A 408 -37.88 7.87 3.02
N GLN A 409 -39.06 7.26 3.09
CA GLN A 409 -39.90 6.93 1.95
C GLN A 409 -40.33 8.26 1.29
N LYS A 410 -39.37 9.06 0.85
CA LYS A 410 -39.56 9.86 -0.34
C LYS A 410 -39.02 8.98 -1.45
N GLY A 411 -39.95 8.39 -2.19
CA GLY A 411 -39.75 7.94 -3.56
C GLY A 411 -39.40 9.12 -4.47
N GLU A 412 -38.31 9.79 -4.16
CA GLU A 412 -37.53 10.58 -5.07
C GLU A 412 -36.20 9.84 -5.08
N SER A 413 -35.89 9.21 -6.22
CA SER A 413 -34.50 8.99 -6.62
C SER A 413 -33.71 10.18 -6.09
N ARG A 414 -32.81 9.98 -5.12
CA ARG A 414 -31.86 11.04 -4.76
C ARG A 414 -31.13 11.31 -6.05
N ASN A 415 -31.60 12.33 -6.75
CA ASN A 415 -31.07 12.81 -8.00
C ASN A 415 -29.82 13.54 -7.56
N TRP A 416 -28.82 12.74 -7.20
CA TRP A 416 -27.47 13.17 -6.95
C TRP A 416 -27.02 13.74 -8.28
N LYS A 417 -27.27 15.03 -8.45
CA LYS A 417 -26.56 15.86 -9.40
C LYS A 417 -25.14 16.07 -8.86
N VAL A 418 -24.40 15.00 -8.57
CA VAL A 418 -23.08 15.00 -9.18
C VAL A 418 -23.42 15.01 -10.64
N ALA A 419 -22.97 16.05 -11.34
CA ALA A 419 -22.89 15.96 -12.77
C ALA A 419 -22.46 14.54 -13.05
N LYS A 420 -23.26 13.75 -13.78
CA LYS A 420 -22.71 12.67 -14.57
C LYS A 420 -21.74 13.39 -15.49
N ALA A 421 -20.60 13.82 -14.96
CA ALA A 421 -19.39 13.91 -15.67
C ALA A 421 -19.26 12.46 -16.09
N SER A 422 -19.81 12.19 -17.27
CA SER A 422 -19.10 11.44 -18.27
C SER A 422 -17.72 12.08 -18.32
N LEU A 423 -16.90 11.81 -17.30
CA LEU A 423 -15.47 11.78 -17.40
C LEU A 423 -15.28 10.61 -18.34
N LYS A 424 -15.51 10.86 -19.63
CA LYS A 424 -15.04 10.00 -20.69
C LYS A 424 -13.54 9.96 -20.43
N PRO A 425 -12.99 8.81 -20.01
CA PRO A 425 -11.58 8.74 -19.68
C PRO A 425 -10.82 9.28 -20.88
N VAL A 426 -9.94 10.25 -20.65
CA VAL A 426 -8.97 10.65 -21.66
C VAL A 426 -8.17 9.39 -21.96
N TRP A 427 -8.20 9.00 -23.22
CA TRP A 427 -7.92 7.66 -23.69
C TRP A 427 -6.55 7.16 -23.22
N TRP A 428 -6.62 5.96 -22.64
CA TRP A 428 -5.52 5.08 -22.26
C TRP A 428 -4.56 4.89 -23.45
N HIS A 429 -3.33 5.40 -23.34
CA HIS A 429 -2.21 4.96 -24.17
C HIS A 429 -1.33 4.01 -23.36
N GLY A 430 -1.89 2.86 -23.02
CA GLY A 430 -1.16 1.70 -22.54
C GLY A 430 -1.75 0.44 -23.16
N PRO A 431 -0.99 -0.63 -23.37
CA PRO A 431 -1.50 -1.88 -23.94
C PRO A 431 -2.37 -2.62 -22.90
N GLY A 432 -3.60 -2.15 -22.68
CA GLY A 432 -4.57 -2.80 -21.80
C GLY A 432 -5.29 -3.94 -22.53
N HIS A 433 -5.36 -5.13 -21.91
CA HIS A 433 -5.96 -6.32 -22.51
C HIS A 433 -7.51 -6.37 -22.37
N PHE A 434 -8.16 -5.27 -22.00
CA PHE A 434 -9.62 -5.15 -21.97
C PHE A 434 -10.23 -4.71 -23.31
N GLU A 435 -9.42 -4.48 -24.35
CA GLU A 435 -9.94 -4.29 -25.70
C GLU A 435 -10.81 -5.49 -26.14
N PRO A 436 -11.90 -5.25 -26.87
CA PRO A 436 -12.72 -6.33 -27.42
C PRO A 436 -11.88 -7.25 -28.31
N SER A 437 -11.66 -8.49 -27.88
CA SER A 437 -10.92 -9.49 -28.67
C SER A 437 -11.65 -9.93 -29.95
N TYR A 438 -12.96 -9.62 -30.05
CA TYR A 438 -13.81 -9.85 -31.21
C TYR A 438 -15.04 -8.91 -31.13
N TYR A 439 -15.73 -8.72 -32.26
CA TYR A 439 -16.95 -7.92 -32.33
C TYR A 439 -18.05 -8.48 -31.44
N GLY A 440 -18.55 -7.69 -30.48
CA GLY A 440 -19.55 -8.13 -29.51
C GLY A 440 -18.98 -8.83 -28.27
N ALA A 441 -17.66 -8.82 -28.07
CA ALA A 441 -17.08 -9.23 -26.80
C ALA A 441 -17.55 -8.28 -25.67
N PRO A 442 -17.93 -8.80 -24.49
CA PRO A 442 -18.37 -7.95 -23.39
C PRO A 442 -17.33 -6.89 -22.99
N SER A 443 -17.81 -5.67 -22.74
CA SER A 443 -17.03 -4.55 -22.22
C SER A 443 -16.47 -4.87 -20.82
N CYS A 444 -15.56 -4.04 -20.34
CA CYS A 444 -15.04 -4.22 -19.00
C CYS A 444 -16.15 -4.06 -17.94
N GLU A 445 -16.98 -3.03 -18.06
CA GLU A 445 -18.11 -2.73 -17.18
C GLU A 445 -19.14 -3.86 -17.21
N GLU A 446 -19.44 -4.41 -18.39
CA GLU A 446 -20.34 -5.57 -18.52
C GLU A 446 -19.79 -6.81 -17.79
N ARG A 447 -18.47 -7.05 -17.87
CA ARG A 447 -17.82 -8.16 -17.14
C ARG A 447 -17.84 -7.94 -15.63
N VAL A 448 -17.58 -6.71 -15.18
CA VAL A 448 -17.65 -6.35 -13.75
C VAL A 448 -19.07 -6.54 -13.24
N ALA A 449 -20.08 -6.03 -13.96
CA ALA A 449 -21.48 -6.19 -13.58
C ALA A 449 -21.91 -7.66 -13.53
N ALA A 450 -21.53 -8.47 -14.52
CA ALA A 450 -21.81 -9.91 -14.53
C ALA A 450 -21.15 -10.64 -13.36
N THR A 451 -19.92 -10.26 -12.99
CA THR A 451 -19.20 -10.85 -11.85
C THR A 451 -19.84 -10.45 -10.52
N GLN A 452 -20.27 -9.20 -10.37
CA GLN A 452 -21.00 -8.72 -9.19
C GLN A 452 -22.37 -9.40 -9.05
N GLU A 453 -23.10 -9.59 -10.15
CA GLU A 453 -24.37 -10.31 -10.14
C GLU A 453 -24.16 -11.78 -9.74
N ALA A 454 -23.12 -12.43 -10.26
CA ALA A 454 -22.74 -13.78 -9.86
C ALA A 454 -22.39 -13.86 -8.36
N TRP A 455 -21.64 -12.88 -7.84
CA TRP A 455 -21.30 -12.80 -6.42
C TRP A 455 -22.55 -12.62 -5.54
N LYS A 456 -23.45 -11.70 -5.92
CA LYS A 456 -24.75 -11.48 -5.27
C LYS A 456 -25.56 -12.77 -5.19
N TYR A 457 -25.73 -13.46 -6.32
CA TYR A 457 -26.50 -14.70 -6.34
C TYR A 457 -25.84 -15.81 -5.54
N ALA A 458 -24.51 -15.85 -5.50
CA ALA A 458 -23.82 -16.81 -4.66
C ALA A 458 -24.14 -16.63 -3.17
N ILE A 459 -24.12 -15.39 -2.65
CA ILE A 459 -24.51 -15.11 -1.26
C ILE A 459 -25.95 -15.55 -1.00
N LEU A 460 -26.89 -15.19 -1.88
CA LEU A 460 -28.30 -15.55 -1.73
C LEU A 460 -28.52 -17.07 -1.79
N ASN A 461 -27.80 -17.77 -2.67
CA ASN A 461 -27.91 -19.22 -2.78
C ASN A 461 -27.32 -19.94 -1.55
N ILE A 462 -26.22 -19.44 -0.98
CA ILE A 462 -25.65 -19.97 0.28
C ILE A 462 -26.64 -19.73 1.43
N SER A 463 -27.19 -18.51 1.54
CA SER A 463 -28.24 -18.17 2.51
C SER A 463 -29.44 -19.11 2.39
N GLU A 464 -29.94 -19.35 1.19
CA GLU A 464 -31.09 -20.23 0.96
C GLU A 464 -30.79 -21.69 1.28
N ALA A 465 -29.63 -22.20 0.83
CA ALA A 465 -29.21 -23.56 1.13
C ALA A 465 -29.08 -23.80 2.65
N TYR A 466 -28.57 -22.83 3.39
CA TYR A 466 -28.48 -22.89 4.85
C TYR A 466 -29.88 -22.93 5.51
N ARG A 467 -30.82 -22.09 5.07
CA ARG A 467 -32.21 -22.10 5.60
C ARG A 467 -32.94 -23.41 5.36
N GLN A 468 -32.77 -24.00 4.18
CA GLN A 468 -33.54 -25.19 3.79
C GLN A 468 -33.10 -26.43 4.57
N ASN A 469 -31.82 -26.56 4.93
CA ASN A 469 -31.34 -27.74 5.65
C ASN A 469 -29.97 -27.53 6.33
N ALA A 470 -29.93 -26.79 7.44
CA ALA A 470 -28.72 -26.60 8.26
C ALA A 470 -28.04 -27.91 8.74
N LEU A 471 -28.69 -29.09 8.55
CA LEU A 471 -28.21 -30.41 8.97
C LEU A 471 -27.47 -31.21 7.86
N TYR A 472 -27.33 -30.70 6.63
CA TYR A 472 -26.52 -31.33 5.56
C TYR A 472 -25.63 -30.29 4.82
N PRO A 473 -24.36 -30.62 4.49
CA PRO A 473 -23.27 -29.66 4.21
C PRO A 473 -23.31 -28.94 2.84
N ASN A 474 -24.47 -28.87 2.17
CA ASN A 474 -24.56 -28.34 0.80
C ASN A 474 -24.16 -26.85 0.71
N TYR A 475 -24.49 -26.05 1.72
CA TYR A 475 -24.14 -24.63 1.72
C TYR A 475 -22.63 -24.37 1.86
N VAL A 476 -21.89 -25.23 2.57
CA VAL A 476 -20.43 -25.15 2.71
C VAL A 476 -19.75 -25.48 1.38
N GLN A 477 -20.19 -26.56 0.72
CA GLN A 477 -19.68 -26.90 -0.60
C GLN A 477 -20.00 -25.82 -1.64
N LEU A 478 -21.23 -25.29 -1.61
CA LEU A 478 -21.64 -24.19 -2.49
C LEU A 478 -20.79 -22.93 -2.26
N ALA A 479 -20.44 -22.62 -1.00
CA ALA A 479 -19.53 -21.54 -0.67
C ALA A 479 -18.12 -21.82 -1.19
N ALA A 480 -17.60 -23.05 -1.03
CA ALA A 480 -16.31 -23.45 -1.56
C ALA A 480 -16.26 -23.31 -3.10
N ASP A 481 -17.26 -23.82 -3.81
CA ASP A 481 -17.39 -23.72 -5.27
C ASP A 481 -17.50 -22.26 -5.73
N THR A 482 -18.20 -21.43 -4.96
CA THR A 482 -18.29 -19.99 -5.21
C THR A 482 -16.95 -19.30 -5.09
N ILE A 483 -16.20 -19.60 -4.02
CA ILE A 483 -14.87 -19.01 -3.78
C ILE A 483 -13.93 -19.44 -4.89
N ASP A 484 -13.92 -20.72 -5.25
CA ASP A 484 -13.09 -21.25 -6.33
C ASP A 484 -13.39 -20.56 -7.68
N LYS A 485 -14.68 -20.35 -7.97
CA LYS A 485 -15.14 -19.68 -9.19
C LYS A 485 -14.80 -18.20 -9.22
N LEU A 486 -15.04 -17.46 -8.14
CA LEU A 486 -15.02 -15.99 -8.14
C LEU A 486 -13.71 -15.41 -7.61
N TYR A 487 -12.97 -16.12 -6.76
CA TYR A 487 -11.72 -15.65 -6.16
C TYR A 487 -10.53 -16.41 -6.73
N ASN A 488 -9.42 -15.70 -6.95
CA ASN A 488 -8.26 -16.27 -7.66
C ASN A 488 -7.28 -17.02 -6.74
N TYR A 489 -7.76 -17.69 -5.68
CA TYR A 489 -6.89 -18.40 -4.73
C TYR A 489 -6.08 -19.53 -5.38
N GLU A 490 -6.63 -20.17 -6.44
CA GLU A 490 -5.94 -21.23 -7.18
C GLU A 490 -4.70 -20.75 -7.95
N ASN A 491 -4.66 -19.50 -8.41
CA ASN A 491 -3.59 -18.99 -9.29
C ASN A 491 -2.78 -17.84 -8.68
N GLY A 492 -2.98 -17.51 -7.41
CA GLY A 492 -2.23 -16.45 -6.75
C GLY A 492 -2.79 -16.01 -5.40
N LYS A 493 -2.10 -15.03 -4.81
CA LYS A 493 -2.52 -14.37 -3.57
C LYS A 493 -3.77 -13.52 -3.82
N VAL A 494 -4.71 -13.56 -2.87
CA VAL A 494 -5.91 -12.73 -2.85
C VAL A 494 -5.91 -11.90 -1.57
N LEU A 495 -5.97 -10.59 -1.73
CA LEU A 495 -5.99 -9.65 -0.60
C LEU A 495 -7.44 -9.45 -0.17
N PHE A 496 -7.88 -10.21 0.83
CA PHE A 496 -9.26 -10.17 1.29
C PHE A 496 -9.34 -9.58 2.72
N LYS A 497 -9.90 -8.38 2.83
CA LYS A 497 -10.27 -7.71 4.09
C LYS A 497 -11.80 -7.63 4.14
N PRO A 498 -12.50 -8.62 4.71
CA PRO A 498 -13.96 -8.59 4.81
C PRO A 498 -14.49 -7.62 5.86
N THR A 499 -15.77 -7.28 5.76
CA THR A 499 -16.49 -6.56 6.81
C THR A 499 -16.77 -7.50 7.99
N LEU A 500 -16.68 -6.99 9.23
CA LEU A 500 -16.98 -7.72 10.48
C LEU A 500 -15.94 -8.77 10.90
N ALA A 501 -14.69 -8.59 10.49
CA ALA A 501 -13.54 -9.30 11.03
C ALA A 501 -12.72 -8.30 11.86
N ALA A 502 -12.70 -8.46 13.19
CA ALA A 502 -12.20 -7.46 14.13
C ALA A 502 -10.89 -7.89 14.80
N GLN A 503 -10.74 -9.18 15.09
CA GLN A 503 -9.54 -9.75 15.71
C GLN A 503 -8.48 -10.05 14.67
N ASP A 504 -8.87 -10.75 13.60
CA ASP A 504 -8.06 -11.06 12.45
C ASP A 504 -8.75 -10.44 11.22
N PRO A 505 -8.38 -9.26 10.74
CA PRO A 505 -9.16 -8.61 9.69
C PRO A 505 -8.91 -9.16 8.28
N PHE A 506 -7.95 -10.07 8.11
CA PHE A 506 -7.52 -10.55 6.78
C PHE A 506 -7.79 -12.04 6.58
N ARG A 507 -8.28 -12.39 5.38
CA ARG A 507 -8.63 -13.75 4.95
C ARG A 507 -7.85 -14.13 3.70
N VAL A 508 -6.52 -14.12 3.79
CA VAL A 508 -5.61 -14.34 2.64
C VAL A 508 -5.53 -15.77 2.12
N THR A 509 -6.23 -16.72 2.76
CA THR A 509 -6.30 -18.12 2.33
C THR A 509 -7.71 -18.48 1.88
N PHE A 510 -7.82 -19.51 1.04
CA PHE A 510 -9.11 -20.05 0.61
C PHE A 510 -9.98 -20.44 1.82
N ILE A 511 -9.39 -21.14 2.80
CA ILE A 511 -10.11 -21.56 4.01
C ILE A 511 -10.51 -20.35 4.86
N GLY A 512 -9.69 -19.31 4.93
CA GLY A 512 -10.07 -18.06 5.59
C GLY A 512 -11.31 -17.44 4.93
N ALA A 513 -11.32 -17.34 3.60
CA ALA A 513 -12.48 -16.83 2.90
C ALA A 513 -13.72 -17.70 3.15
N LEU A 514 -13.56 -19.03 3.16
CA LEU A 514 -14.66 -19.96 3.46
C LEU A 514 -15.19 -19.77 4.87
N SER A 515 -14.30 -19.72 5.86
CA SER A 515 -14.61 -19.41 7.26
C SER A 515 -15.44 -18.13 7.37
N TYR A 516 -15.03 -17.08 6.67
CA TYR A 516 -15.78 -15.83 6.66
C TYR A 516 -17.21 -16.00 6.13
N PHE A 517 -17.41 -16.75 5.04
CA PHE A 517 -18.74 -16.91 4.46
C PHE A 517 -19.67 -17.83 5.25
N VAL A 518 -19.16 -18.94 5.79
CA VAL A 518 -19.98 -20.03 6.38
C VAL A 518 -19.77 -20.27 7.87
N GLY A 519 -18.80 -19.59 8.49
CA GLY A 519 -18.51 -19.63 9.91
C GLY A 519 -17.39 -20.60 10.30
N TYR A 520 -16.82 -20.34 11.47
CA TYR A 520 -15.75 -21.16 12.07
C TYR A 520 -16.18 -22.61 12.29
N GLU A 521 -17.40 -22.84 12.76
CA GLU A 521 -17.88 -24.20 13.05
C GLU A 521 -17.79 -25.12 11.83
N ALA A 522 -18.01 -24.58 10.63
CA ALA A 522 -17.93 -25.34 9.39
C ALA A 522 -16.49 -25.53 8.87
N THR A 523 -15.52 -24.82 9.43
CA THR A 523 -14.14 -24.73 8.94
C THR A 523 -13.07 -24.98 10.00
N ALA A 524 -13.46 -25.37 11.22
CA ALA A 524 -12.57 -25.49 12.37
C ALA A 524 -11.44 -26.50 12.15
N GLU A 525 -11.73 -27.62 11.49
CA GLU A 525 -10.74 -28.67 11.20
C GLU A 525 -9.72 -28.24 10.13
N GLN A 526 -10.03 -27.21 9.33
CA GLN A 526 -9.17 -26.72 8.24
C GLN A 526 -8.41 -25.44 8.62
N GLY A 527 -8.56 -24.94 9.85
CA GLY A 527 -7.92 -23.70 10.30
C GLY A 527 -8.72 -22.44 9.98
N GLY A 528 -10.05 -22.50 10.04
CA GLY A 528 -10.91 -21.32 10.03
C GLY A 528 -10.66 -20.36 11.20
N PHE A 529 -11.24 -19.17 11.13
CA PHE A 529 -11.04 -18.10 12.11
C PHE A 529 -12.13 -18.13 13.18
N PRO A 530 -11.79 -18.26 14.48
CA PRO A 530 -12.78 -18.39 15.55
C PRO A 530 -13.81 -17.25 15.67
N GLU A 531 -13.49 -16.05 15.20
CA GLU A 531 -14.41 -14.91 15.21
C GLU A 531 -15.49 -14.98 14.11
N ASP A 532 -15.28 -15.80 13.08
CA ASP A 532 -16.19 -15.84 11.94
C ASP A 532 -17.47 -16.60 12.31
N SER A 533 -18.59 -15.88 12.32
CA SER A 533 -19.94 -16.45 12.51
C SER A 533 -20.65 -16.78 11.19
N GLY A 534 -19.96 -16.60 10.06
CA GLY A 534 -20.48 -16.88 8.72
C GLY A 534 -21.35 -15.75 8.17
N PHE A 535 -20.75 -14.89 7.34
CA PHE A 535 -21.41 -13.74 6.75
C PHE A 535 -22.62 -14.11 5.89
N ALA A 536 -22.53 -15.15 5.07
CA ALA A 536 -23.63 -15.55 4.19
C ALA A 536 -24.79 -16.21 4.95
N ILE A 537 -24.52 -16.75 6.15
CA ILE A 537 -25.54 -17.34 7.01
C ILE A 537 -25.99 -16.40 8.13
N LYS A 538 -25.28 -15.28 8.33
CA LYS A 538 -25.56 -14.20 9.28
C LYS A 538 -25.89 -14.71 10.69
N GLY A 539 -25.13 -15.69 11.19
CA GLY A 539 -25.39 -16.32 12.49
C GLY A 539 -26.78 -16.94 12.64
N GLY A 540 -27.45 -17.31 11.54
CA GLY A 540 -28.78 -17.92 11.54
C GLY A 540 -29.85 -17.16 10.76
N GLU A 541 -29.76 -15.83 10.62
CA GLU A 541 -30.84 -14.99 10.06
C GLU A 541 -30.85 -14.96 8.52
N THR A 542 -29.71 -15.20 7.86
CA THR A 542 -29.54 -15.21 6.38
C THR A 542 -29.95 -13.91 5.65
N TRP A 543 -29.67 -13.85 4.33
CA TRP A 543 -30.01 -12.72 3.48
C TRP A 543 -31.16 -13.05 2.52
N SER A 544 -32.06 -12.08 2.28
CA SER A 544 -33.14 -12.19 1.30
C SER A 544 -32.88 -11.39 0.02
N ASN A 545 -32.02 -10.35 0.09
CA ASN A 545 -31.64 -9.56 -1.06
C ASN A 545 -30.22 -8.98 -0.90
N VAL A 546 -29.53 -8.82 -2.03
CA VAL A 546 -28.26 -8.09 -2.12
C VAL A 546 -28.33 -7.16 -3.32
N THR A 547 -27.98 -5.89 -3.15
CA THR A 547 -27.97 -4.89 -4.24
C THR A 547 -26.62 -4.20 -4.30
N PHE A 548 -26.04 -4.06 -5.50
CA PHE A 548 -24.83 -3.27 -5.74
C PHE A 548 -25.17 -1.87 -6.24
N GLU A 549 -24.48 -0.86 -5.72
CA GLU A 549 -24.47 0.52 -6.22
C GLU A 549 -23.03 0.99 -6.42
N ASN A 550 -22.53 0.87 -7.65
CA ASN A 550 -21.15 1.25 -7.97
C ASN A 550 -21.02 2.77 -8.01
N ASN A 551 -20.04 3.30 -7.26
CA ASN A 551 -19.58 4.68 -7.40
C ASN A 551 -18.65 4.84 -8.59
N LEU A 552 -17.73 3.89 -8.76
CA LEU A 552 -16.71 3.93 -9.80
C LEU A 552 -16.37 2.51 -10.27
N THR A 553 -16.26 2.35 -11.59
CA THR A 553 -15.70 1.16 -12.22
C THR A 553 -14.64 1.61 -13.21
N ASN A 554 -13.42 1.12 -13.05
CA ASN A 554 -12.26 1.48 -13.87
C ASN A 554 -11.52 0.24 -14.33
N CYS A 555 -10.85 0.32 -15.48
CA CYS A 555 -10.09 -0.81 -16.02
C CYS A 555 -8.72 -0.34 -16.46
N VAL A 556 -7.68 -1.01 -15.97
CA VAL A 556 -6.30 -0.55 -16.02
C VAL A 556 -5.40 -1.75 -16.34
N GLY A 557 -4.90 -1.85 -17.57
CA GLY A 557 -4.07 -2.98 -17.99
C GLY A 557 -4.87 -4.31 -18.02
N ASP A 558 -4.49 -5.25 -17.17
CA ASP A 558 -5.12 -6.57 -16.99
C ASP A 558 -6.09 -6.67 -15.82
N VAL A 559 -6.29 -5.56 -15.09
CA VAL A 559 -7.20 -5.51 -13.93
C VAL A 559 -8.41 -4.62 -14.18
N ALA A 560 -9.54 -5.03 -13.60
CA ALA A 560 -10.71 -4.18 -13.43
C ALA A 560 -10.87 -3.83 -11.95
N LEU A 561 -11.32 -2.63 -11.68
CA LEU A 561 -11.50 -2.04 -10.36
C LEU A 561 -12.97 -1.66 -10.22
N SER A 562 -13.57 -1.90 -9.07
CA SER A 562 -14.91 -1.41 -8.76
C SER A 562 -15.02 -1.04 -7.31
N GLN A 563 -15.69 0.07 -7.01
CA GLN A 563 -15.98 0.54 -5.66
C GLN A 563 -17.36 1.14 -5.60
N GLY A 564 -17.98 1.03 -4.44
CA GLY A 564 -19.28 1.60 -4.16
C GLY A 564 -19.87 0.98 -2.92
N TYR A 565 -21.19 0.85 -2.92
CA TYR A 565 -21.94 0.20 -1.86
C TYR A 565 -22.51 -1.12 -2.33
N TYR A 566 -22.67 -2.02 -1.37
CA TYR A 566 -23.64 -3.10 -1.46
C TYR A 566 -24.53 -3.12 -0.22
N TYR A 567 -25.79 -3.45 -0.44
CA TYR A 567 -26.84 -3.44 0.57
C TYR A 567 -27.35 -4.86 0.74
N PHE A 568 -27.35 -5.34 1.99
CA PHE A 568 -27.81 -6.66 2.36
C PHE A 568 -29.11 -6.55 3.16
N THR A 569 -30.18 -7.18 2.67
CA THR A 569 -31.46 -7.22 3.37
C THR A 569 -31.56 -8.51 4.16
N ALA A 570 -31.65 -8.41 5.48
CA ALA A 570 -31.82 -9.55 6.37
C ALA A 570 -33.18 -10.22 6.10
N ALA A 571 -33.21 -11.55 6.10
CA ALA A 571 -34.41 -12.26 5.69
C ALA A 571 -35.58 -12.15 6.66
N ASP A 572 -35.29 -12.27 7.96
CA ASP A 572 -36.33 -12.33 8.98
C ASP A 572 -36.80 -10.93 9.38
N SER A 573 -35.86 -10.00 9.60
CA SER A 573 -36.18 -8.64 10.05
C SER A 573 -36.47 -7.66 8.90
N GLY A 574 -36.00 -7.93 7.69
CA GLY A 574 -36.02 -6.96 6.58
C GLY A 574 -35.04 -5.79 6.74
N ASN A 575 -34.22 -5.79 7.80
CA ASN A 575 -33.24 -4.74 8.04
C ASN A 575 -32.18 -4.70 6.93
N ILE A 576 -31.80 -3.50 6.51
CA ILE A 576 -30.80 -3.29 5.47
C ILE A 576 -29.46 -2.90 6.11
N THR A 577 -28.41 -3.66 5.82
CA THR A 577 -27.03 -3.34 6.17
C THR A 577 -26.32 -2.82 4.92
N GLY A 578 -25.89 -1.56 4.96
CA GLY A 578 -25.08 -0.94 3.90
C GLY A 578 -23.60 -1.08 4.21
N VAL A 579 -22.82 -1.49 3.22
CA VAL A 579 -21.39 -1.71 3.38
C VAL A 579 -20.65 -1.10 2.19
N GLU A 580 -19.50 -0.51 2.43
CA GLU A 580 -18.62 0.07 1.41
C GLU A 580 -17.63 -0.98 0.95
N TYR A 581 -17.42 -1.10 -0.35
CA TYR A 581 -16.52 -2.12 -0.89
C TYR A 581 -15.54 -1.55 -1.92
N SER A 582 -14.43 -2.25 -2.12
CA SER A 582 -13.57 -2.12 -3.28
C SER A 582 -13.10 -3.50 -3.73
N PHE A 583 -13.34 -3.81 -5.00
CA PHE A 583 -12.91 -5.01 -5.67
C PHE A 583 -11.83 -4.69 -6.69
N VAL A 584 -10.84 -5.58 -6.77
CA VAL A 584 -9.90 -5.67 -7.88
C VAL A 584 -10.02 -7.05 -8.48
N TYR A 585 -10.29 -7.08 -9.79
CA TYR A 585 -10.45 -8.27 -10.58
C TYR A 585 -9.28 -8.43 -11.54
N LYS A 586 -8.83 -9.66 -11.74
CA LYS A 586 -7.93 -10.03 -12.83
C LYS A 586 -8.73 -10.66 -13.96
N LYS A 587 -8.48 -10.22 -15.19
CA LYS A 587 -9.02 -10.90 -16.37
C LYS A 587 -8.25 -12.20 -16.62
N MET A 588 -8.95 -13.32 -16.60
CA MET A 588 -8.41 -14.63 -16.91
C MET A 588 -8.31 -14.81 -18.43
N LYS A 589 -7.50 -15.78 -18.88
CA LYS A 589 -7.37 -16.09 -20.32
C LYS A 589 -8.70 -16.51 -20.97
N THR A 590 -9.60 -17.08 -20.18
CA THR A 590 -10.98 -17.42 -20.59
C THR A 590 -11.84 -16.18 -20.84
N GLY A 591 -11.41 -15.00 -20.38
CA GLY A 591 -12.16 -13.75 -20.39
C GLY A 591 -12.99 -13.52 -19.12
N GLU A 592 -13.11 -14.52 -18.26
CA GLU A 592 -13.77 -14.39 -16.95
C GLU A 592 -12.94 -13.49 -16.02
N LEU A 593 -13.61 -12.85 -15.07
CA LEU A 593 -12.96 -12.05 -14.03
C LEU A 593 -12.90 -12.86 -12.75
N LYS A 594 -11.72 -12.90 -12.11
CA LYS A 594 -11.56 -13.41 -10.75
C LYS A 594 -11.05 -12.32 -9.82
N ILE A 595 -11.58 -12.28 -8.60
CA ILE A 595 -11.22 -11.34 -7.55
C ILE A 595 -9.80 -11.65 -7.06
N ILE A 596 -8.95 -10.63 -7.07
CA ILE A 596 -7.58 -10.65 -6.50
C ILE A 596 -7.43 -9.68 -5.33
N ALA A 597 -8.37 -8.75 -5.14
CA ALA A 597 -8.53 -8.00 -3.90
C ALA A 597 -10.00 -7.70 -3.61
N HIS A 598 -10.37 -7.78 -2.34
CA HIS A 598 -11.68 -7.43 -1.82
C HIS A 598 -11.48 -6.75 -0.47
N HIS A 599 -11.71 -5.44 -0.41
CA HIS A 599 -11.79 -4.69 0.84
C HIS A 599 -13.24 -4.29 1.07
N SER A 600 -13.78 -4.57 2.24
CA SER A 600 -15.07 -4.03 2.66
C SER A 600 -15.08 -3.58 4.11
N SER A 601 -15.88 -2.56 4.40
CA SER A 601 -16.04 -2.00 5.73
C SER A 601 -17.44 -1.42 5.93
N LEU A 602 -17.89 -1.38 7.18
CA LEU A 602 -19.03 -0.53 7.54
C LEU A 602 -18.67 0.96 7.31
N PRO A 603 -19.67 1.81 7.04
CA PRO A 603 -19.50 3.25 7.07
C PRO A 603 -18.87 3.73 8.39
N ALA A 604 -18.08 4.80 8.33
CA ALA A 604 -17.27 5.22 9.47
C ALA A 604 -18.06 5.71 10.69
N ASP A 605 -19.35 6.04 10.53
CA ASP A 605 -20.26 6.40 11.63
C ASP A 605 -20.90 5.18 12.32
N GLN A 606 -20.65 3.98 11.81
CA GLN A 606 -21.12 2.70 12.36
C GLN A 606 -20.00 1.89 13.04
N VAL A 607 -18.80 2.46 13.12
CA VAL A 607 -17.59 1.89 13.73
C VAL A 607 -17.15 2.82 14.84
#